data_AF-A0A7V0IF11-F1
#
_entry.id   AF-A0A7V0IF11-F1
#
_cell.length_a   1.000
_cell.length_b   1.000
_cell.length_c   1.000
_cell.angle_alpha   90.00
_cell.angle_beta   90.00
_cell.angle_gamma   90.00
#
_symmetry.space_group_name_H-M   'P 1'
#
loop_
_entity.id
_entity.type
_entity.pdbx_description
1 polymer ?
#
loop_
_entity_poly.entity_id
_entity_poly.type
_entity_poly.pdbx_seq_one_letter_code
_entity_poly.pdbx_strand_id
1 'polypeptide(L)'
;MSLYDAVFFTPSDLFAREGALLEDLPIIDRHDLVIEILADKLSKRFPEIDDPAAKVKNPKIFREAAINLNLSLVLRENSSYPDDIYAVRAEFYHRRFLDELEQALEVVQFEGEDVGVEFQR
;
A
#
# COMPACT_ATOMS: atom_id res chain seq x y z
N MET A 1 -2.44 16.14 -5.64
CA MET A 1 -1.59 15.82 -4.47
C MET A 1 -1.00 14.45 -4.75
N SER A 2 0.32 14.33 -4.87
CA SER A 2 0.93 13.09 -5.37
C SER A 2 0.88 11.95 -4.34
N LEU A 3 1.09 10.71 -4.80
CA LEU A 3 1.33 9.56 -3.93
C LEU A 3 2.58 9.78 -3.04
N TYR A 4 3.61 10.46 -3.56
CA TYR A 4 4.87 10.72 -2.87
C TYR A 4 4.74 11.68 -1.69
N ASP A 5 3.77 12.59 -1.74
CA ASP A 5 3.51 13.56 -0.67
C ASP A 5 2.49 13.05 0.36
N ALA A 6 1.92 11.85 0.12
CA ALA A 6 0.81 11.36 0.91
C ALA A 6 1.27 10.67 2.20
N VAL A 7 0.68 11.11 3.32
CA VAL A 7 0.72 10.38 4.58
C VAL A 7 -0.39 9.33 4.59
N PHE A 8 -0.06 8.11 4.19
CA PHE A 8 -0.99 6.98 4.17
C PHE A 8 -1.38 6.51 5.58
N PHE A 9 -0.41 6.40 6.48
CA PHE A 9 -0.60 5.88 7.83
C PHE A 9 0.40 6.50 8.81
N THR A 10 0.18 6.24 10.09
CA THR A 10 1.06 6.60 11.20
C THR A 10 1.42 5.34 12.00
N PRO A 11 2.46 5.37 12.85
CA PRO A 11 2.76 4.25 13.74
C PRO A 11 1.57 3.82 14.60
N SER A 12 0.73 4.76 15.04
CA SER A 12 -0.49 4.45 15.80
C SER A 12 -1.48 3.59 15.02
N ASP A 13 -1.58 3.78 13.69
CA ASP A 13 -2.43 2.95 12.84
C ASP A 13 -1.93 1.50 12.79
N LEU A 14 -0.61 1.30 12.84
CA LEU A 14 0.02 -0.02 12.86
C LEU A 14 -0.19 -0.73 14.20
N PHE A 15 0.07 -0.03 15.31
CA PHE A 15 -0.14 -0.57 16.66
C PHE A 15 -1.62 -0.88 16.94
N ALA A 16 -2.56 -0.13 16.35
CA ALA A 16 -3.98 -0.44 16.46
C ALA A 16 -4.35 -1.80 15.84
N ARG A 17 -3.53 -2.33 14.92
CA ARG A 17 -3.76 -3.65 14.30
C ARG A 17 -2.96 -4.77 14.95
N GLU A 18 -1.69 -4.53 15.25
CA GLU A 18 -0.75 -5.56 15.69
C GLU A 18 0.06 -5.19 16.92
N GLY A 19 -0.56 -4.47 17.86
CA GLY A 19 0.12 -3.92 19.04
C GLY A 19 1.15 -4.83 19.69
N ALA A 20 0.74 -6.04 20.06
CA ALA A 20 1.59 -7.02 20.75
C ALA A 20 2.73 -7.60 19.89
N LEU A 21 2.53 -7.71 18.57
CA LEU A 21 3.57 -8.24 17.67
C LEU A 21 4.57 -7.15 17.26
N LEU A 22 4.21 -5.88 17.38
CA LEU A 22 5.05 -4.75 16.99
C LEU A 22 5.83 -4.15 18.16
N GLU A 23 5.43 -4.42 19.40
CA GLU A 23 5.95 -3.77 20.62
C GLU A 23 7.49 -3.85 20.73
N ASP A 24 8.06 -5.00 20.42
CA ASP A 24 9.50 -5.26 20.56
C ASP A 24 10.29 -5.07 19.25
N LEU A 25 9.64 -4.65 18.16
CA LEU A 25 10.30 -4.53 16.86
C LEU A 25 11.02 -3.18 16.71
N PRO A 26 12.28 -3.17 16.23
CA PRO A 26 13.09 -1.95 16.22
C PRO A 26 12.65 -0.92 15.17
N ILE A 27 12.10 -1.39 14.04
CA ILE A 27 11.60 -0.53 12.96
C ILE A 27 10.30 -1.14 12.45
N ILE A 28 9.22 -0.40 12.62
CA ILE A 28 7.88 -0.80 12.19
C ILE A 28 7.34 0.09 11.06
N ASP A 29 8.02 1.18 10.74
CA ASP A 29 7.62 2.10 9.69
C ASP A 29 8.49 1.88 8.45
N ARG A 30 7.86 1.46 7.36
CA ARG A 30 8.45 1.19 6.04
C ARG A 30 7.82 2.10 4.97
N HIS A 31 7.40 3.31 5.34
CA HIS A 31 6.67 4.23 4.46
C HIS A 31 7.29 4.42 3.08
N ASP A 32 8.60 4.69 3.01
CA ASP A 32 9.29 4.89 1.73
C ASP A 32 9.18 3.66 0.82
N LEU A 33 9.43 2.46 1.38
CA LEU A 33 9.33 1.20 0.64
C LEU A 33 7.88 0.90 0.22
N VAL A 34 6.90 1.26 1.06
CA VAL A 34 5.48 1.15 0.72
C VAL A 34 5.14 2.04 -0.48
N ILE A 35 5.61 3.29 -0.49
CA ILE A 35 5.42 4.22 -1.61
C ILE A 35 6.05 3.65 -2.88
N GLU A 36 7.29 3.18 -2.82
CA GLU A 36 8.00 2.60 -3.97
C GLU A 36 7.21 1.43 -4.58
N ILE A 37 6.74 0.51 -3.74
CA ILE A 37 5.96 -0.65 -4.21
C ILE A 37 4.63 -0.19 -4.80
N LEU A 38 3.89 0.73 -4.17
CA LEU A 38 2.64 1.24 -4.71
C LEU A 38 2.83 1.97 -6.04
N ALA A 39 3.89 2.76 -6.17
CA ALA A 39 4.23 3.45 -7.41
C ALA A 39 4.59 2.47 -8.55
N ASP A 40 5.34 1.40 -8.25
CA ASP A 40 5.61 0.31 -9.20
C ASP A 40 4.32 -0.39 -9.65
N LYS A 41 3.39 -0.66 -8.71
CA LYS A 41 2.09 -1.27 -9.03
C LYS A 41 1.24 -0.37 -9.92
N LEU A 42 1.18 0.93 -9.64
CA LEU A 42 0.49 1.91 -10.47
C LEU A 42 1.09 1.99 -11.86
N SER A 43 2.42 2.07 -11.96
CA SER A 43 3.15 2.15 -13.24
C SER A 43 2.90 0.92 -14.12
N LYS A 44 2.80 -0.27 -13.51
CA LYS A 44 2.46 -1.51 -14.22
C LYS A 44 1.00 -1.58 -14.64
N ARG A 45 0.08 -1.02 -13.85
CA ARG A 45 -1.37 -1.06 -14.11
C ARG A 45 -1.80 -0.07 -15.18
N PHE A 46 -1.15 1.10 -15.23
CA PHE A 46 -1.47 2.23 -16.10
C PHE A 46 -0.22 2.68 -16.89
N PRO A 47 0.35 1.82 -17.76
CA PRO A 47 1.57 2.12 -18.50
C PRO A 47 1.44 3.30 -19.49
N GLU A 48 0.22 3.68 -19.85
CA GLU A 48 -0.10 4.82 -20.71
C GLU A 48 -0.02 6.17 -19.99
N ILE A 49 -0.03 6.17 -18.65
CA ILE A 49 0.06 7.39 -17.85
C ILE A 49 1.52 7.61 -17.50
N ASP A 50 2.08 8.73 -17.97
CA ASP A 50 3.41 9.18 -17.56
C ASP A 50 3.41 9.52 -16.06
N ASP A 51 4.22 8.81 -15.27
CA ASP A 51 4.27 8.87 -13.80
C ASP A 51 2.88 8.88 -13.11
N PRO A 52 2.18 7.73 -13.06
CA PRO A 52 0.83 7.67 -12.49
C PRO A 52 0.83 7.97 -10.99
N ALA A 53 1.90 7.65 -10.27
CA ALA A 53 2.02 7.92 -8.83
C ALA A 53 2.04 9.43 -8.54
N ALA A 54 2.65 10.25 -9.40
CA ALA A 54 2.61 11.70 -9.29
C ALA A 54 1.22 12.30 -9.53
N LYS A 55 0.38 11.62 -10.32
CA LYS A 55 -0.88 12.15 -10.86
C LYS A 55 -2.14 11.70 -10.12
N VAL A 56 -2.07 10.88 -9.08
CA VAL A 56 -3.26 10.42 -8.35
C VAL A 56 -4.03 11.60 -7.74
N LYS A 57 -5.31 11.81 -8.09
CA LYS A 57 -6.14 12.89 -7.53
C LYS A 57 -6.36 12.75 -6.02
N ASN A 58 -6.60 11.52 -5.56
CA ASN A 58 -6.83 11.20 -4.15
C ASN A 58 -5.99 10.00 -3.70
N PRO A 59 -4.75 10.21 -3.22
CA PRO A 59 -3.90 9.12 -2.73
C PRO A 59 -4.52 8.33 -1.58
N LYS A 60 -5.41 8.93 -0.76
CA LYS A 60 -5.96 8.29 0.45
C LYS A 60 -6.72 6.99 0.17
N ILE A 61 -7.15 6.74 -1.07
CA ILE A 61 -7.77 5.47 -1.46
C ILE A 61 -6.82 4.27 -1.23
N PHE A 62 -5.50 4.49 -1.26
CA PHE A 62 -4.50 3.45 -1.01
C PHE A 62 -4.15 3.26 0.48
N ARG A 63 -4.79 3.98 1.41
CA ARG A 63 -4.45 3.93 2.85
C ARG A 63 -4.48 2.51 3.42
N GLU A 64 -5.54 1.76 3.16
CA GLU A 64 -5.70 0.40 3.68
C GLU A 64 -4.66 -0.57 3.08
N ALA A 65 -4.45 -0.46 1.76
CA ALA A 65 -3.41 -1.20 1.06
C ALA A 65 -2.02 -0.88 1.65
N ALA A 66 -1.72 0.39 1.89
CA ALA A 66 -0.44 0.84 2.45
C ALA A 66 -0.19 0.31 3.87
N ILE A 67 -1.20 0.34 4.76
CA ILE A 67 -1.10 -0.22 6.12
C ILE A 67 -0.81 -1.72 6.06
N ASN A 68 -1.58 -2.45 5.25
CA ASN A 68 -1.43 -3.91 5.14
C ASN A 68 -0.07 -4.27 4.52
N LEU A 69 0.39 -3.52 3.52
CA LEU A 69 1.72 -3.73 2.93
C LEU A 69 2.83 -3.49 3.96
N ASN A 70 2.75 -2.40 4.72
CA ASN A 70 3.72 -2.10 5.77
C ASN A 70 3.82 -3.23 6.79
N LEU A 71 2.68 -3.69 7.32
CA LEU A 71 2.63 -4.81 8.27
C LEU A 71 3.20 -6.09 7.66
N SER A 72 2.84 -6.40 6.40
CA SER A 72 3.40 -7.54 5.69
C SER A 72 4.93 -7.49 5.61
N LEU A 73 5.51 -6.33 5.29
CA LEU A 73 6.96 -6.15 5.15
C LEU A 73 7.67 -6.31 6.50
N VAL A 74 7.22 -5.56 7.51
CA VAL A 74 7.81 -5.58 8.86
C VAL A 74 7.78 -6.98 9.45
N LEU A 75 6.63 -7.65 9.41
CA LEU A 75 6.50 -8.98 9.97
C LEU A 75 7.35 -9.99 9.20
N ARG A 76 7.42 -9.90 7.86
CA ARG A 76 8.26 -10.79 7.05
C ARG A 76 9.74 -10.65 7.35
N GLU A 77 10.23 -9.42 7.54
CA GLU A 77 11.63 -9.15 7.88
C GLU A 77 12.03 -9.64 9.27
N ASN A 78 11.07 -9.75 10.19
CA ASN A 78 11.29 -10.20 11.57
C ASN A 78 10.94 -11.68 11.78
N SER A 79 10.51 -12.38 10.74
CA SER A 79 10.31 -13.83 10.77
C SER A 79 11.64 -14.57 10.64
N SER A 80 11.82 -15.60 11.44
CA SER A 80 12.97 -16.52 11.38
C SER A 80 12.61 -17.84 10.69
N TYR A 81 11.33 -18.20 10.66
CA TYR A 81 10.85 -19.46 10.12
C TYR A 81 9.55 -19.26 9.30
N PRO A 82 9.35 -20.02 8.20
CA PRO A 82 8.17 -19.87 7.33
C PRO A 82 6.80 -20.06 8.00
N ASP A 83 6.77 -20.66 9.19
CA ASP A 83 5.57 -21.00 9.95
C ASP A 83 5.49 -20.30 11.32
N ASP A 84 6.43 -19.40 11.64
CA ASP A 84 6.31 -18.61 12.85
C ASP A 84 5.17 -17.59 12.75
N ILE A 85 4.79 -17.02 13.91
CA ILE A 85 3.67 -16.07 13.97
C ILE A 85 3.89 -14.87 13.05
N TYR A 86 5.14 -14.42 12.89
CA TYR A 86 5.47 -13.30 12.01
C TYR A 86 5.24 -13.67 10.55
N ALA A 87 5.69 -14.84 10.08
CA ALA A 87 5.44 -15.32 8.72
C ALA A 87 3.94 -15.48 8.43
N VAL A 88 3.20 -16.10 9.35
CA VAL A 88 1.75 -16.31 9.20
C VAL A 88 1.01 -14.98 9.09
N ARG A 89 1.34 -14.02 9.96
CA ARG A 89 0.71 -12.70 9.94
C ARG A 89 1.16 -11.85 8.74
N ALA A 90 2.41 -11.96 8.34
CA ALA A 90 2.92 -11.31 7.14
C ALA A 90 2.14 -11.73 5.89
N GLU A 91 1.91 -13.03 5.73
CA GLU A 91 1.13 -13.59 4.62
C GLU A 91 -0.34 -13.16 4.68
N PHE A 92 -0.94 -13.14 5.87
CA PHE A 92 -2.29 -12.62 6.07
C PHE A 92 -2.43 -11.17 5.59
N TYR A 93 -1.52 -10.29 6.01
CA TYR A 93 -1.56 -8.89 5.57
C TYR A 93 -1.18 -8.72 4.11
N HIS A 94 -0.30 -9.56 3.57
CA HIS A 94 0.04 -9.51 2.16
C HIS A 94 -1.20 -9.78 1.28
N ARG A 95 -2.01 -10.78 1.62
CA ARG A 95 -3.27 -11.05 0.90
C ARG A 95 -4.23 -9.88 0.99
N ARG A 96 -4.43 -9.33 2.20
CA ARG A 96 -5.26 -8.14 2.38
C ARG A 96 -4.74 -6.94 1.60
N PHE A 97 -3.43 -6.75 1.53
CA PHE A 97 -2.84 -5.71 0.69
C PHE A 97 -3.26 -5.87 -0.77
N LEU A 98 -3.19 -7.08 -1.34
CA LEU A 98 -3.59 -7.33 -2.71
C LEU A 98 -5.08 -7.01 -2.93
N ASP A 99 -5.95 -7.43 -2.01
CA ASP A 99 -7.40 -7.19 -2.10
C ASP A 99 -7.75 -5.69 -2.02
N GLU A 100 -7.13 -4.95 -1.10
CA GLU A 100 -7.35 -3.51 -0.94
C GLU A 100 -6.71 -2.72 -2.09
N LEU A 101 -5.56 -3.19 -2.62
CA LEU A 101 -4.90 -2.58 -3.76
C LEU A 101 -5.79 -2.69 -5.00
N GLU A 102 -6.35 -3.86 -5.28
CA GLU A 102 -7.23 -4.06 -6.44
C GLU A 102 -8.45 -3.12 -6.36
N GLN A 103 -9.11 -3.06 -5.21
CA GLN A 103 -10.23 -2.14 -4.97
C GLN A 103 -9.83 -0.67 -5.17
N ALA A 104 -8.65 -0.27 -4.70
CA ALA A 104 -8.16 1.09 -4.90
C ALA A 104 -7.85 1.39 -6.37
N LEU A 105 -7.30 0.42 -7.10
CA LEU A 105 -7.01 0.54 -8.53
C LEU A 105 -8.28 0.61 -9.40
N GLU A 106 -9.41 0.06 -8.95
CA GLU A 106 -10.69 0.17 -9.66
C GLU A 106 -11.28 1.59 -9.63
N VAL A 107 -10.96 2.37 -8.60
CA VAL A 107 -11.57 3.68 -8.36
C VAL A 107 -10.58 4.84 -8.44
N VAL A 108 -9.30 4.56 -8.70
CA VAL A 108 -8.26 5.58 -8.85
C VAL A 108 -8.60 6.52 -10.00
N GLN A 109 -8.32 7.80 -9.79
CA GLN A 109 -8.51 8.86 -10.78
C GLN A 109 -7.23 9.67 -10.86
N PHE A 110 -6.87 10.10 -12.07
CA PHE A 110 -5.64 10.85 -12.31
C PHE A 110 -5.92 12.31 -12.69
N GLU A 111 -5.03 13.21 -12.25
CA GLU A 111 -5.04 14.63 -12.62
C GLU A 111 -4.89 14.75 -14.15
N GLY A 112 -5.76 15.54 -14.78
CA GLY A 112 -5.79 15.70 -16.24
C GLY A 112 -6.77 14.76 -16.98
N GLU A 113 -7.44 13.82 -16.30
CA GLU A 113 -8.43 12.92 -16.91
C GLU A 113 -9.84 13.53 -17.15
N ASP A 114 -10.01 14.85 -17.04
CA ASP A 114 -11.30 15.51 -17.39
C ASP A 114 -11.59 15.50 -18.91
N VAL A 115 -10.85 14.73 -19.71
CA VAL A 115 -11.08 14.55 -21.14
C VAL A 115 -11.63 13.15 -21.38
N GLY A 116 -12.97 13.09 -21.48
CA GLY A 116 -13.80 11.93 -21.77
C GLY A 116 -13.12 10.70 -22.39
N VAL A 117 -12.94 9.67 -21.57
CA VAL A 117 -12.87 8.29 -22.05
C VAL A 117 -14.21 7.65 -21.70
N GLU A 118 -15.15 7.70 -22.64
CA GLU A 118 -16.26 6.76 -22.63
C GLU A 118 -15.67 5.35 -22.70
N PHE A 119 -15.69 4.64 -21.57
CA PHE A 119 -15.50 3.19 -21.58
C PHE A 119 -16.69 2.58 -22.34
N GLN A 120 -16.53 2.38 -23.65
CA GLN A 120 -17.47 1.59 -24.43
C GLN A 120 -17.40 0.14 -23.92
N ARG A 121 -18.54 -0.32 -23.36
CA ARG A 121 -18.81 -1.72 -23.06
C ARG A 121 -19.05 -2.53 -24.32
#